data_AF-A0A9Q0BGR9-F1
#
_entry.id   AF-A0A9Q0BGR9-F1
#
_cell.length_a   1.000
_cell.length_b   1.000
_cell.length_c   1.000
_cell.angle_alpha   90.00
_cell.angle_beta   90.00
_cell.angle_gamma   90.00
#
_symmetry.space_group_name_H-M   'P 1'
#
loop_
_entity.id
_entity.type
_entity.pdbx_description
1 polymer ?
#
loop_
_entity_poly.entity_id
_entity_poly.type
_entity_poly.pdbx_seq_one_letter_code
_entity_poly.pdbx_strand_id
1 'polypeptide(L)'
;MPKPAELATFGISAFKSIALQPALPAALLILLDRVPREMLAQVIDPAKLHQYLGTPQARNVLKIFLALGVARLVNRWLSAAANNNWSFSTKSTWHWQSELAVVTGGCMGIGRSIVDGLVARGVHVAILDVAPLPEDLAKISTVKYWKCDITAPEEVRAAADDIRRRVGHPSIVINNAGIAQSTPIIDTPDEFLKKIMGVNLMSLWYTTKEFMPNMILKDKGHIVTVASMASYVAIPTAAHYSATKSGALAFNEALKAEIKHVHRATGVLTTSVHPMWVATSMTAPFGERISKTQGKMMGPEDVARPVLKQIFSGKGGHVFAPAETSWISVARGLPSWMQETLRDVAGKE
;
A
#
# COMPACT_ATOMS: atom_id res chain seq x y z
N MET A 1 30.92 -3.09 10.50
CA MET A 1 30.15 -3.12 11.77
C MET A 1 29.06 -2.07 11.67
N PRO A 2 27.78 -2.42 11.87
CA PRO A 2 26.68 -1.44 11.79
C PRO A 2 26.83 -0.39 12.91
N LYS A 3 26.42 0.86 12.62
CA LYS A 3 26.60 1.99 13.55
C LYS A 3 25.64 1.86 14.75
N PRO A 4 25.97 2.42 15.94
CA PRO A 4 25.15 2.30 17.16
C PRO A 4 23.68 2.74 17.00
N ALA A 5 23.40 3.68 16.09
CA ALA A 5 22.05 4.13 15.77
C ALA A 5 21.19 3.08 15.04
N GLU A 6 21.80 2.22 14.21
CA GLU A 6 21.13 1.12 13.51
C GLU A 6 20.77 -0.02 14.48
N LEU A 7 21.60 -0.25 15.51
CA LEU A 7 21.32 -1.23 16.56
C LEU A 7 20.15 -0.79 17.47
N ALA A 8 20.04 0.51 17.76
CA ALA A 8 18.93 1.05 18.55
C ALA A 8 17.58 1.00 17.81
N THR A 9 17.56 1.32 16.51
CA THR A 9 16.34 1.23 15.68
C THR A 9 15.95 -0.23 15.40
N PHE A 10 16.92 -1.12 15.19
CA PHE A 10 16.67 -2.55 15.07
C PHE A 10 16.09 -3.13 16.36
N GLY A 11 16.68 -2.78 17.52
CA GLY A 11 16.20 -3.21 18.84
C GLY A 11 14.77 -2.73 19.14
N ILE A 12 14.43 -1.48 18.83
CA ILE A 12 13.08 -0.93 19.05
C ILE A 12 12.04 -1.55 18.10
N SER A 13 12.38 -1.76 16.82
CA SER A 13 11.44 -2.37 15.87
C SER A 13 11.22 -3.86 16.17
N ALA A 14 12.29 -4.61 16.48
CA ALA A 14 12.22 -6.00 16.92
C ALA A 14 11.41 -6.10 18.22
N PHE A 15 11.69 -5.25 19.21
CA PHE A 15 10.94 -5.20 20.47
C PHE A 15 9.46 -4.87 20.26
N LYS A 16 9.10 -3.88 19.42
CA LYS A 16 7.70 -3.59 19.08
C LYS A 16 7.01 -4.75 18.35
N SER A 17 7.73 -5.45 17.47
CA SER A 17 7.19 -6.58 16.71
C SER A 17 6.96 -7.82 17.60
N ILE A 18 7.80 -8.00 18.62
CA ILE A 18 7.78 -9.14 19.55
C ILE A 18 6.85 -8.88 20.74
N ALA A 19 6.88 -7.67 21.34
CA ALA A 19 6.09 -7.33 22.53
C ALA A 19 4.59 -7.17 22.24
N LEU A 20 4.22 -6.77 21.01
CA LEU A 20 2.82 -6.65 20.58
C LEU A 20 2.28 -7.91 19.88
N GLN A 21 3.07 -8.99 19.80
CA GLN A 21 2.57 -10.30 19.41
C GLN A 21 1.94 -10.96 20.66
N PRO A 22 0.63 -11.23 20.67
CA PRO A 22 -0.04 -11.73 21.87
C PRO A 22 0.45 -13.10 22.33
N ALA A 23 1.09 -13.88 21.45
CA ALA A 23 1.64 -15.18 21.77
C ALA A 23 2.73 -15.13 22.86
N LEU A 24 3.62 -14.13 22.84
CA LEU A 24 4.71 -14.04 23.81
C LEU A 24 4.21 -13.64 25.22
N PRO A 25 3.43 -12.56 25.41
CA PRO A 25 2.84 -12.24 26.70
C PRO A 25 1.91 -13.36 27.22
N ALA A 26 1.16 -14.02 26.34
CA ALA A 26 0.32 -15.16 26.73
C ALA A 26 1.17 -16.35 27.23
N ALA A 27 2.22 -16.73 26.50
CA ALA A 27 3.10 -17.82 26.90
C ALA A 27 3.82 -17.52 28.22
N LEU A 28 4.29 -16.29 28.42
CA LEU A 28 4.91 -15.85 29.68
C LEU A 28 3.92 -15.88 30.85
N LEU A 29 2.68 -15.42 30.65
CA LEU A 29 1.64 -15.51 31.67
C LEU A 29 1.29 -16.97 32.00
N ILE A 30 1.17 -17.85 30.99
CA ILE A 30 0.93 -19.29 31.19
C ILE A 30 2.09 -19.94 31.95
N LEU A 31 3.34 -19.63 31.59
CA LEU A 31 4.53 -20.12 32.30
C LEU A 31 4.52 -19.67 33.77
N LEU A 32 4.13 -18.43 34.06
CA LEU A 32 4.08 -17.90 35.42
C LEU A 32 2.92 -18.44 36.28
N ASP A 33 1.80 -18.81 35.65
CA ASP A 33 0.55 -19.17 36.35
C ASP A 33 0.24 -20.68 36.36
N ARG A 34 0.67 -21.42 35.34
CA ARG A 34 0.21 -22.79 35.08
C ARG A 34 1.32 -23.84 35.13
N VAL A 35 2.59 -23.45 35.03
CA VAL A 35 3.71 -24.39 35.05
C VAL A 35 4.27 -24.52 36.47
N PRO A 36 4.35 -25.73 37.04
CA PRO A 36 4.95 -25.95 38.36
C PRO A 36 6.40 -25.47 38.40
N ARG A 37 6.80 -24.84 39.52
CA ARG A 37 8.14 -24.27 39.70
C ARG A 37 9.25 -25.31 39.54
N GLU A 38 8.98 -26.55 39.92
CA GLU A 38 9.89 -27.69 39.81
C GLU A 38 10.25 -28.02 38.35
N MET A 39 9.28 -27.93 37.43
CA MET A 39 9.54 -28.13 36.01
C MET A 39 10.25 -26.93 35.39
N LEU A 40 9.90 -25.71 35.79
CA LEU A 40 10.59 -24.50 35.33
C LEU A 40 12.08 -24.52 35.69
N ALA A 41 12.41 -25.01 36.89
CA ALA A 41 13.78 -25.07 37.40
C ALA A 41 14.73 -25.93 36.55
N GLN A 42 14.19 -26.86 35.75
CA GLN A 42 14.99 -27.72 34.87
C GLN A 42 15.44 -27.01 33.60
N VAL A 43 14.82 -25.88 33.24
CA VAL A 43 15.04 -25.18 31.96
C VAL A 43 15.51 -23.75 32.17
N ILE A 44 14.99 -23.05 33.19
CA ILE A 44 15.29 -21.65 33.49
C ILE A 44 15.35 -21.48 35.01
N ASP A 45 16.32 -20.69 35.50
CA ASP A 45 16.38 -20.30 36.92
C ASP A 45 15.07 -19.62 37.36
N PRO A 46 14.21 -20.29 38.17
CA PRO A 46 12.91 -19.78 38.54
C PRO A 46 13.00 -18.54 39.42
N ALA A 47 14.10 -18.38 40.16
CA ALA A 47 14.33 -17.24 41.02
C ALA A 47 14.54 -15.98 40.18
N LYS A 48 15.36 -16.06 39.13
CA LYS A 48 15.53 -14.95 38.17
C LYS A 48 14.24 -14.65 37.42
N LEU A 49 13.51 -15.66 36.97
CA LEU A 49 12.25 -15.45 36.24
C LEU A 49 11.20 -14.74 37.12
N HIS A 50 11.00 -15.18 38.37
CA HIS A 50 10.06 -14.52 39.30
C HIS A 50 10.57 -13.17 39.79
N GLN A 51 11.88 -12.96 39.94
CA GLN A 51 12.45 -11.68 40.33
C GLN A 51 12.11 -10.56 39.32
N TYR A 52 12.14 -10.88 38.02
CA TYR A 52 11.88 -9.89 36.96
C TYR A 52 10.42 -9.87 36.46
N LEU A 53 9.76 -11.02 36.36
CA LEU A 53 8.42 -11.15 35.75
C LEU A 53 7.32 -11.60 36.73
N GLY A 54 7.69 -12.02 37.94
CA GLY A 54 6.76 -12.51 38.95
C GLY A 54 6.02 -11.42 39.72
N THR A 55 6.49 -10.16 39.66
CA THR A 55 5.87 -9.04 40.39
C THR A 55 4.47 -8.72 39.87
N PRO A 56 3.54 -8.23 40.71
CA PRO A 56 2.21 -7.81 40.28
C PRO A 56 2.27 -6.77 39.14
N GLN A 57 3.25 -5.87 39.19
CA GLN A 57 3.48 -4.85 38.16
C GLN A 57 3.89 -5.48 36.83
N ALA A 58 4.87 -6.39 36.81
CA ALA A 58 5.30 -7.06 35.59
C ALA A 58 4.16 -7.89 34.97
N ARG A 59 3.38 -8.59 35.78
CA ARG A 59 2.19 -9.31 35.33
C ARG A 59 1.13 -8.39 34.73
N ASN A 60 0.88 -7.23 35.34
CA ASN A 60 -0.05 -6.24 34.79
C ASN A 60 0.43 -5.68 33.45
N VAL A 61 1.73 -5.42 33.30
CA VAL A 61 2.34 -5.00 32.04
C VAL A 61 2.17 -6.09 30.95
N LEU A 62 2.41 -7.36 31.28
CA LEU A 62 2.18 -8.49 30.35
C LEU A 62 0.71 -8.60 29.93
N LYS A 63 -0.24 -8.41 30.87
CA LYS A 63 -1.68 -8.39 30.56
C LYS A 63 -2.05 -7.24 29.63
N ILE A 64 -1.48 -6.04 29.83
CA ILE A 64 -1.70 -4.89 28.95
C ILE A 64 -1.17 -5.20 27.54
N PHE A 65 0.05 -5.74 27.41
CA PHE A 65 0.60 -6.13 26.11
C PHE A 65 -0.21 -7.22 25.43
N LEU A 66 -0.69 -8.22 26.18
CA LEU A 66 -1.60 -9.24 25.66
C LEU A 66 -2.90 -8.61 25.14
N ALA A 67 -3.53 -7.73 25.92
CA ALA A 67 -4.77 -7.06 25.54
C ALA A 67 -4.58 -6.20 24.28
N LEU A 68 -3.49 -5.42 24.20
CA LEU A 68 -3.14 -4.63 23.02
C LEU A 68 -2.86 -5.53 21.79
N GLY A 69 -2.16 -6.65 21.98
CA GLY A 69 -1.88 -7.61 20.93
C GLY A 69 -3.15 -8.27 20.38
N VAL A 70 -4.05 -8.70 21.27
CA VAL A 70 -5.37 -9.25 20.90
C VAL A 70 -6.22 -8.21 20.18
N ALA A 71 -6.33 -6.99 20.73
CA ALA A 71 -7.06 -5.90 20.11
C ALA A 71 -6.54 -5.60 18.69
N ARG A 72 -5.21 -5.62 18.49
CA ARG A 72 -4.60 -5.46 17.17
C ARG A 72 -4.96 -6.60 16.21
N LEU A 73 -4.95 -7.86 16.67
CA LEU A 73 -5.35 -9.01 15.84
C LEU A 73 -6.82 -8.93 15.44
N VAL A 74 -7.70 -8.66 16.41
CA VAL A 74 -9.14 -8.48 16.18
C VAL A 74 -9.39 -7.34 15.21
N ASN A 75 -8.75 -6.18 15.40
CA ASN A 75 -8.87 -5.04 14.49
C ASN A 75 -8.40 -5.38 13.06
N ARG A 76 -7.29 -6.11 12.91
CA ARG A 76 -6.81 -6.55 11.59
C ARG A 76 -7.81 -7.48 10.92
N TRP A 77 -8.39 -8.41 11.68
CA TRP A 77 -9.41 -9.33 11.19
C TRP A 77 -10.68 -8.58 10.76
N LEU A 78 -11.20 -7.68 11.62
CA LEU A 78 -12.36 -6.84 11.31
C LEU A 78 -12.11 -5.96 10.10
N SER A 79 -10.93 -5.35 10.00
CA SER A 79 -10.52 -4.53 8.86
C SER A 79 -10.46 -5.34 7.58
N ALA A 80 -9.91 -6.57 7.63
CA ALA A 80 -9.88 -7.47 6.49
C ALA A 80 -11.30 -7.89 6.07
N ALA A 81 -12.17 -8.23 7.03
CA ALA A 81 -13.55 -8.58 6.77
C ALA A 81 -14.31 -7.40 6.12
N ALA A 82 -14.23 -6.20 6.70
CA ALA A 82 -14.86 -5.00 6.15
C ALA A 82 -14.32 -4.62 4.76
N ASN A 83 -13.03 -4.86 4.50
CA ASN A 83 -12.43 -4.63 3.18
C ASN A 83 -12.87 -5.63 2.12
N ASN A 84 -13.39 -6.77 2.52
CA ASN A 84 -13.83 -7.84 1.64
C ASN A 84 -15.33 -8.13 1.82
N ASN A 85 -16.12 -7.07 2.06
CA ASN A 85 -17.59 -7.11 2.11
C ASN A 85 -18.18 -8.08 3.15
N TRP A 86 -17.45 -8.32 4.25
CA TRP A 86 -17.77 -9.35 5.26
C TRP A 86 -17.95 -10.75 4.67
N SER A 87 -17.34 -10.99 3.51
CA SER A 87 -17.31 -12.30 2.88
C SER A 87 -16.12 -13.09 3.42
N PHE A 88 -16.41 -14.23 4.03
CA PHE A 88 -15.39 -15.13 4.60
C PHE A 88 -14.95 -16.22 3.61
N SER A 89 -15.52 -16.23 2.41
CA SER A 89 -15.15 -17.10 1.30
C SER A 89 -14.64 -16.24 0.14
N THR A 90 -13.55 -16.67 -0.50
CA THR A 90 -13.10 -16.05 -1.76
C THR A 90 -14.08 -16.46 -2.86
N LYS A 91 -14.95 -15.52 -3.29
CA LYS A 91 -15.95 -15.77 -4.33
C LYS A 91 -15.34 -16.21 -5.68
N SER A 92 -14.12 -15.77 -5.98
CA SER A 92 -13.42 -16.06 -7.23
C SER A 92 -12.16 -16.88 -7.00
N THR A 93 -12.00 -17.96 -7.75
CA THR A 93 -10.72 -18.65 -7.91
C THR A 93 -9.86 -17.84 -8.88
N TRP A 94 -8.65 -17.49 -8.43
CA TRP A 94 -7.65 -16.79 -9.24
C TRP A 94 -6.72 -17.81 -9.87
N HIS A 95 -6.65 -17.81 -11.20
CA HIS A 95 -5.72 -18.64 -11.96
C HIS A 95 -4.72 -17.71 -12.62
N TRP A 96 -3.67 -17.33 -11.88
CA TRP A 96 -2.77 -16.22 -12.23
C TRP A 96 -2.25 -16.25 -13.68
N GLN A 97 -1.98 -17.43 -14.22
CA GLN A 97 -1.52 -17.63 -15.60
C GLN A 97 -2.57 -17.32 -16.67
N SER A 98 -3.84 -17.22 -16.28
CA SER A 98 -4.97 -16.85 -17.13
C SER A 98 -5.48 -15.44 -16.83
N GLU A 99 -4.86 -14.73 -15.89
CA GLU A 99 -5.24 -13.36 -15.56
C GLU A 99 -4.50 -12.35 -16.45
N LEU A 100 -5.19 -11.25 -16.76
CA LEU A 100 -4.63 -10.12 -17.49
C LEU A 100 -4.66 -8.87 -16.59
N ALA A 101 -3.50 -8.27 -16.39
CA ALA A 101 -3.32 -7.04 -15.65
C ALA A 101 -3.03 -5.87 -16.59
N VAL A 102 -3.71 -4.74 -16.40
CA VAL A 102 -3.32 -3.45 -17.00
C VAL A 102 -2.52 -2.66 -15.97
N VAL A 103 -1.33 -2.19 -16.32
CA VAL A 103 -0.50 -1.35 -15.45
C VAL A 103 -0.24 -0.02 -16.13
N THR A 104 -0.70 1.08 -15.52
CA THR A 104 -0.33 2.43 -15.99
C THR A 104 1.01 2.84 -15.42
N GLY A 105 1.87 3.49 -16.22
CA GLY A 105 3.22 3.86 -15.77
C GLY A 105 4.11 2.64 -15.51
N GLY A 106 3.92 1.56 -16.27
CA GLY A 106 4.58 0.27 -16.05
C GLY A 106 6.00 0.16 -16.59
N CYS A 107 6.51 1.16 -17.31
CA CYS A 107 7.86 1.09 -17.89
C CYS A 107 8.97 1.44 -16.88
N MET A 108 8.65 2.09 -15.76
CA MET A 108 9.66 2.55 -14.79
C MET A 108 9.16 2.56 -13.33
N GLY A 109 10.09 2.73 -12.40
CA GLY A 109 9.81 2.92 -10.97
C GLY A 109 8.93 1.82 -10.37
N ILE A 110 7.95 2.21 -9.55
CA ILE A 110 7.05 1.28 -8.84
C ILE A 110 6.26 0.42 -9.84
N GLY A 111 5.75 1.03 -10.91
CA GLY A 111 4.99 0.34 -11.94
C GLY A 111 5.80 -0.78 -12.58
N ARG A 112 7.06 -0.50 -12.92
CA ARG A 112 7.99 -1.51 -13.44
C ARG A 112 8.17 -2.69 -12.48
N SER A 113 8.44 -2.42 -11.21
CA SER A 113 8.60 -3.48 -10.21
C SER A 113 7.31 -4.29 -9.99
N ILE A 114 6.14 -3.68 -10.16
CA ILE A 114 4.85 -4.39 -10.17
C ILE A 114 4.74 -5.29 -11.40
N VAL A 115 5.09 -4.79 -12.60
CA VAL A 115 5.13 -5.60 -13.84
C VAL A 115 6.02 -6.82 -13.65
N ASP A 116 7.25 -6.63 -13.17
CA ASP A 116 8.21 -7.72 -12.98
C ASP A 116 7.64 -8.82 -12.06
N GLY A 117 6.99 -8.44 -10.97
CA GLY A 117 6.39 -9.41 -10.04
C GLY A 117 5.10 -10.07 -10.53
N LEU A 118 4.30 -9.38 -11.36
CA LEU A 118 3.14 -9.98 -12.03
C LEU A 118 3.59 -11.04 -13.04
N VAL A 119 4.57 -10.70 -13.88
CA VAL A 119 5.17 -11.62 -14.85
C VAL A 119 5.80 -12.83 -14.16
N ALA A 120 6.51 -12.61 -13.04
CA ALA A 120 7.10 -13.72 -12.27
C ALA A 120 6.06 -14.72 -11.75
N ARG A 121 4.78 -14.33 -11.65
CA ARG A 121 3.66 -15.21 -11.28
C ARG A 121 2.90 -15.77 -12.49
N GLY A 122 3.33 -15.44 -13.71
CA GLY A 122 2.74 -15.87 -14.98
C GLY A 122 1.56 -15.00 -15.45
N VAL A 123 1.28 -13.88 -14.80
CA VAL A 123 0.19 -12.98 -15.19
C VAL A 123 0.54 -12.30 -16.52
N HIS A 124 -0.44 -12.22 -17.43
CA HIS A 124 -0.30 -11.41 -18.65
C HIS A 124 -0.40 -9.94 -18.30
N VAL A 125 0.47 -9.09 -18.86
CA VAL A 125 0.53 -7.68 -18.52
C VAL A 125 0.40 -6.82 -19.77
N ALA A 126 -0.57 -5.90 -19.75
CA ALA A 126 -0.71 -4.80 -20.68
C ALA A 126 -0.20 -3.51 -20.02
N ILE A 127 0.88 -2.95 -20.53
CA ILE A 127 1.46 -1.70 -20.04
C ILE A 127 0.89 -0.52 -20.83
N LEU A 128 0.34 0.47 -20.12
CA LEU A 128 0.01 1.79 -20.66
C LEU A 128 1.02 2.79 -20.13
N ASP A 129 1.86 3.34 -21.00
CA ASP A 129 2.87 4.32 -20.60
C ASP A 129 3.21 5.27 -21.75
N VAL A 130 3.62 6.48 -21.42
CA VAL A 130 4.19 7.44 -22.39
C VAL A 130 5.69 7.19 -22.59
N ALA A 131 6.34 6.59 -21.60
CA ALA A 131 7.74 6.19 -21.68
C ALA A 131 7.92 4.98 -22.63
N PRO A 132 9.05 4.88 -23.35
CA PRO A 132 9.33 3.74 -24.21
C PRO A 132 9.45 2.46 -23.38
N LEU A 133 9.03 1.34 -23.97
CA LEU A 133 9.15 0.02 -23.36
C LEU A 133 10.63 -0.36 -23.20
N PRO A 134 11.09 -0.72 -21.98
CA PRO A 134 12.43 -1.26 -21.78
C PRO A 134 12.67 -2.55 -22.59
N GLU A 135 13.89 -2.71 -23.14
CA GLU A 135 14.24 -3.85 -24.01
C GLU A 135 14.08 -5.22 -23.33
N ASP A 136 14.30 -5.28 -22.02
CA ASP A 136 14.17 -6.50 -21.25
C ASP A 136 12.70 -6.91 -21.07
N LEU A 137 11.78 -5.96 -20.87
CA LEU A 137 10.34 -6.23 -20.90
C LEU A 137 9.84 -6.59 -22.30
N ALA A 138 10.40 -6.01 -23.34
CA ALA A 138 10.04 -6.32 -24.73
C ALA A 138 10.29 -7.78 -25.11
N LYS A 139 11.20 -8.46 -24.41
CA LYS A 139 11.53 -9.88 -24.62
C LYS A 139 10.58 -10.85 -23.92
N ILE A 140 9.67 -10.35 -23.09
CA ILE A 140 8.75 -11.16 -22.28
C ILE A 140 7.43 -11.34 -23.04
N SER A 141 7.11 -12.56 -23.45
CA SER A 141 5.93 -12.86 -24.28
C SER A 141 4.59 -12.52 -23.62
N THR A 142 4.53 -12.53 -22.29
CA THR A 142 3.32 -12.20 -21.51
C THR A 142 3.15 -10.69 -21.33
N VAL A 143 4.12 -9.86 -21.72
CA VAL A 143 4.06 -8.41 -21.66
C VAL A 143 3.73 -7.83 -23.03
N LYS A 144 2.71 -6.97 -23.08
CA LYS A 144 2.38 -6.15 -24.25
C LYS A 144 2.32 -4.69 -23.83
N TYR A 145 2.67 -3.80 -24.76
CA TYR A 145 2.83 -2.38 -24.50
C TYR A 145 1.98 -1.55 -25.46
N TRP A 146 1.37 -0.50 -24.91
CA TRP A 146 0.72 0.56 -25.65
C TRP A 146 1.29 1.90 -25.20
N LYS A 147 1.81 2.65 -26.16
CA LYS A 147 2.11 4.07 -25.95
C LYS A 147 0.78 4.80 -25.77
N CYS A 148 0.52 5.30 -24.57
CA CYS A 148 -0.76 5.89 -24.22
C CYS A 148 -0.57 7.01 -23.21
N ASP A 149 -1.03 8.21 -23.56
CA ASP A 149 -1.25 9.27 -22.59
C ASP A 149 -2.58 9.03 -21.86
N ILE A 150 -2.49 8.61 -20.62
CA ILE A 150 -3.68 8.30 -19.79
C ILE A 150 -4.47 9.55 -19.38
N THR A 151 -4.00 10.75 -19.72
CA THR A 151 -4.77 11.99 -19.54
C THR A 151 -5.76 12.23 -20.69
N ALA A 152 -5.58 11.53 -21.81
CA ALA A 152 -6.43 11.58 -23.00
C ALA A 152 -7.44 10.41 -22.98
N PRO A 153 -8.72 10.63 -22.64
CA PRO A 153 -9.70 9.55 -22.53
C PRO A 153 -9.90 8.76 -23.83
N GLU A 154 -9.74 9.40 -24.98
CA GLU A 154 -9.79 8.77 -26.30
C GLU A 154 -8.62 7.80 -26.54
N GLU A 155 -7.41 8.11 -26.08
CA GLU A 155 -6.26 7.21 -26.15
C GLU A 155 -6.46 6.01 -25.23
N VAL A 156 -6.95 6.24 -24.00
CA VAL A 156 -7.25 5.16 -23.04
C VAL A 156 -8.30 4.22 -23.62
N ARG A 157 -9.37 4.75 -24.22
CA ARG A 157 -10.40 3.96 -24.88
C ARG A 157 -9.85 3.16 -26.06
N ALA A 158 -9.06 3.77 -26.93
CA ALA A 158 -8.46 3.09 -28.08
C ALA A 158 -7.51 1.95 -27.64
N ALA A 159 -6.68 2.20 -26.62
CA ALA A 159 -5.83 1.17 -26.04
C ALA A 159 -6.65 0.06 -25.40
N ALA A 160 -7.71 0.39 -24.66
CA ALA A 160 -8.59 -0.60 -24.03
C ALA A 160 -9.31 -1.49 -25.05
N ASP A 161 -9.81 -0.91 -26.14
CA ASP A 161 -10.40 -1.66 -27.26
C ASP A 161 -9.41 -2.63 -27.89
N ASP A 162 -8.17 -2.18 -28.11
CA ASP A 162 -7.13 -3.02 -28.69
C ASP A 162 -6.67 -4.13 -27.74
N ILE A 163 -6.55 -3.85 -26.43
CA ILE A 163 -6.26 -4.85 -25.39
C ILE A 163 -7.34 -5.92 -25.37
N ARG A 164 -8.62 -5.52 -25.33
CA ARG A 164 -9.77 -6.45 -25.36
C ARG A 164 -9.73 -7.36 -26.58
N ARG A 165 -9.42 -6.80 -27.75
CA ARG A 165 -9.35 -7.53 -29.02
C ARG A 165 -8.15 -8.48 -29.13
N ARG A 166 -6.95 -8.04 -28.69
CA ARG A 166 -5.67 -8.77 -28.93
C ARG A 166 -5.23 -9.66 -27.78
N VAL A 167 -5.80 -9.48 -26.60
CA VAL A 167 -5.35 -10.17 -25.37
C VAL A 167 -6.54 -10.73 -24.61
N GLY A 168 -7.56 -9.91 -24.40
CA GLY A 168 -8.77 -10.27 -23.67
C GLY A 168 -9.16 -9.21 -22.65
N HIS A 169 -10.06 -9.57 -21.74
CA HIS A 169 -10.56 -8.66 -20.72
C HIS A 169 -9.65 -8.65 -19.49
N PRO A 170 -9.12 -7.49 -19.08
CA PRO A 170 -8.33 -7.39 -17.86
C PRO A 170 -9.17 -7.73 -16.61
N SER A 171 -8.60 -8.54 -15.72
CA SER A 171 -9.13 -8.83 -14.39
C SER A 171 -8.43 -8.05 -13.29
N ILE A 172 -7.29 -7.40 -13.60
CA ILE A 172 -6.55 -6.56 -12.67
C ILE A 172 -6.24 -5.22 -13.35
N VAL A 173 -6.47 -4.11 -12.66
CA VAL A 173 -6.11 -2.75 -13.12
C VAL A 173 -5.26 -2.09 -12.05
N ILE A 174 -4.05 -1.70 -12.40
CA ILE A 174 -3.11 -1.01 -11.53
C ILE A 174 -2.97 0.43 -12.03
N ASN A 175 -3.72 1.32 -11.40
CA ASN A 175 -3.60 2.76 -11.58
C ASN A 175 -2.37 3.26 -10.79
N ASN A 176 -1.21 3.21 -11.45
CA ASN A 176 0.08 3.52 -10.83
C ASN A 176 0.73 4.81 -11.36
N ALA A 177 0.50 5.15 -12.63
CA ALA A 177 1.10 6.33 -13.24
C ALA A 177 0.88 7.60 -12.40
N GLY A 178 1.92 8.43 -12.34
CA GLY A 178 1.89 9.64 -11.55
C GLY A 178 3.04 10.58 -11.90
N ILE A 179 2.88 11.84 -11.55
CA ILE A 179 3.94 12.84 -11.54
C ILE A 179 3.93 13.61 -10.23
N ALA A 180 5.08 14.17 -9.86
CA ALA A 180 5.24 14.99 -8.67
C ALA A 180 6.23 16.12 -8.95
N GLN A 181 6.04 17.23 -8.25
CA GLN A 181 6.94 18.38 -8.23
C GLN A 181 6.80 19.07 -6.86
N SER A 182 7.87 19.71 -6.41
CA SER A 182 7.86 20.55 -5.21
C SER A 182 7.88 22.01 -5.67
N THR A 183 6.75 22.68 -5.59
CA THR A 183 6.56 24.08 -6.00
C THR A 183 5.47 24.74 -5.15
N PRO A 184 5.72 25.93 -4.56
CA PRO A 184 4.67 26.70 -3.90
C PRO A 184 3.49 26.98 -4.82
N ILE A 185 2.30 27.16 -4.25
CA ILE A 185 1.09 27.39 -5.06
C ILE A 185 1.21 28.64 -5.94
N ILE A 186 1.84 29.70 -5.43
CA ILE A 186 2.03 30.98 -6.13
C ILE A 186 2.98 30.86 -7.34
N ASP A 187 3.84 29.84 -7.35
CA ASP A 187 4.85 29.62 -8.39
C ASP A 187 4.47 28.45 -9.31
N THR A 188 3.32 27.78 -9.07
CA THR A 188 2.91 26.60 -9.82
C THR A 188 2.33 27.04 -11.17
N PRO A 189 2.92 26.64 -12.31
CA PRO A 189 2.36 26.97 -13.62
C PRO A 189 1.02 26.26 -13.84
N ASP A 190 0.03 26.95 -14.42
CA ASP A 190 -1.29 26.39 -14.73
C ASP A 190 -1.22 25.11 -15.58
N GLU A 191 -0.29 25.06 -16.54
CA GLU A 191 -0.10 23.87 -17.38
C GLU A 191 0.39 22.67 -16.58
N PHE A 192 1.26 22.88 -15.59
CA PHE A 192 1.67 21.80 -14.69
C PHE A 192 0.53 21.38 -13.77
N LEU A 193 -0.27 22.33 -13.26
CA LEU A 193 -1.44 22.04 -12.45
C LEU A 193 -2.46 21.18 -13.21
N LYS A 194 -2.81 21.56 -14.44
CA LYS A 194 -3.69 20.76 -15.32
C LYS A 194 -3.10 19.36 -15.54
N LYS A 195 -1.81 19.28 -15.85
CA LYS A 195 -1.11 18.01 -16.10
C LYS A 195 -1.14 17.09 -14.89
N ILE A 196 -0.81 17.57 -13.68
CA ILE A 196 -0.79 16.72 -12.49
C ILE A 196 -2.20 16.28 -12.08
N MET A 197 -3.20 17.14 -12.22
CA MET A 197 -4.60 16.76 -12.01
C MET A 197 -5.05 15.70 -13.03
N GLY A 198 -4.67 15.87 -14.30
CA GLY A 198 -4.90 14.90 -15.36
C GLY A 198 -4.29 13.53 -15.06
N VAL A 199 -2.97 13.49 -14.80
CA VAL A 199 -2.23 12.24 -14.61
C VAL A 199 -2.59 11.54 -13.30
N ASN A 200 -2.58 12.25 -12.17
CA ASN A 200 -2.67 11.61 -10.85
C ASN A 200 -4.11 11.34 -10.41
N LEU A 201 -5.10 12.05 -10.98
CA LEU A 201 -6.48 12.01 -10.50
C LEU A 201 -7.48 11.68 -11.61
N MET A 202 -7.57 12.49 -12.67
CA MET A 202 -8.59 12.29 -13.71
C MET A 202 -8.41 10.97 -14.46
N SER A 203 -7.17 10.56 -14.71
CA SER A 203 -6.84 9.29 -15.38
C SER A 203 -7.45 8.07 -14.68
N LEU A 204 -7.65 8.13 -13.34
CA LEU A 204 -8.27 7.06 -12.56
C LEU A 204 -9.69 6.75 -13.03
N TRP A 205 -10.44 7.78 -13.43
CA TRP A 205 -11.77 7.61 -14.02
C TRP A 205 -11.69 6.99 -15.40
N TYR A 206 -10.78 7.46 -16.25
CA TYR A 206 -10.70 7.01 -17.64
C TYR A 206 -10.34 5.53 -17.72
N THR A 207 -9.33 5.10 -16.96
CA THR A 207 -8.92 3.69 -16.93
C THR A 207 -9.99 2.80 -16.29
N THR A 208 -10.54 3.21 -15.15
CA THR A 208 -11.56 2.43 -14.44
C THR A 208 -12.81 2.27 -15.29
N LYS A 209 -13.27 3.34 -15.96
CA LYS A 209 -14.44 3.29 -16.84
C LYS A 209 -14.27 2.30 -17.99
N GLU A 210 -13.07 2.19 -18.56
CA GLU A 210 -12.80 1.29 -19.68
C GLU A 210 -12.65 -0.18 -19.27
N PHE A 211 -12.09 -0.47 -18.10
CA PHE A 211 -11.74 -1.84 -17.71
C PHE A 211 -12.69 -2.48 -16.69
N MET A 212 -13.37 -1.71 -15.85
CA MET A 212 -14.28 -2.21 -14.81
C MET A 212 -15.55 -2.91 -15.34
N PRO A 213 -16.16 -2.55 -16.48
CA PRO A 213 -17.45 -3.14 -16.90
C PRO A 213 -17.44 -4.68 -16.98
N ASN A 214 -16.36 -5.29 -17.50
CA ASN A 214 -16.26 -6.74 -17.57
C ASN A 214 -16.04 -7.37 -16.18
N MET A 215 -15.31 -6.69 -15.29
CA MET A 215 -15.13 -7.14 -13.91
C MET A 215 -16.47 -7.22 -13.17
N ILE A 216 -17.34 -6.22 -13.36
CA ILE A 216 -18.70 -6.21 -12.82
C ILE A 216 -19.51 -7.38 -13.39
N LEU A 217 -19.50 -7.55 -14.72
CA LEU A 217 -20.23 -8.62 -15.39
C LEU A 217 -19.82 -10.01 -14.88
N LYS A 218 -18.55 -10.20 -14.54
CA LYS A 218 -17.99 -11.46 -14.05
C LYS A 218 -18.02 -11.60 -12.53
N ASP A 219 -18.45 -10.56 -11.79
CA ASP A 219 -18.28 -10.44 -10.34
C ASP A 219 -16.86 -10.82 -9.89
N LYS A 220 -15.85 -10.42 -10.68
CA LYS A 220 -14.43 -10.76 -10.47
C LYS A 220 -13.55 -9.68 -11.05
N GLY A 221 -12.74 -9.07 -10.20
CA GLY A 221 -11.66 -8.19 -10.62
C GLY A 221 -10.91 -7.59 -9.45
N HIS A 222 -9.83 -6.86 -9.71
CA HIS A 222 -9.08 -6.14 -8.69
C HIS A 222 -8.55 -4.81 -9.23
N ILE A 223 -9.04 -3.70 -8.70
CA ILE A 223 -8.60 -2.36 -9.03
C ILE A 223 -7.67 -1.86 -7.92
N VAL A 224 -6.43 -1.55 -8.28
CA VAL A 224 -5.39 -1.04 -7.39
C VAL A 224 -5.12 0.42 -7.73
N THR A 225 -5.24 1.30 -6.73
CA THR A 225 -5.00 2.74 -6.87
C THR A 225 -3.75 3.12 -6.07
N VAL A 226 -2.68 3.53 -6.76
CA VAL A 226 -1.45 4.01 -6.11
C VAL A 226 -1.58 5.48 -5.75
N ALA A 227 -1.97 5.71 -4.50
CA ALA A 227 -2.06 7.02 -3.90
C ALA A 227 -0.67 7.42 -3.33
N SER A 228 -0.62 7.87 -2.08
CA SER A 228 0.60 8.22 -1.34
C SER A 228 0.28 8.41 0.13
N MET A 229 1.29 8.43 1.01
CA MET A 229 1.14 8.97 2.36
C MET A 229 0.74 10.45 2.37
N ALA A 230 1.04 11.21 1.29
CA ALA A 230 0.52 12.57 1.07
C ALA A 230 -1.01 12.65 0.92
N SER A 231 -1.70 11.50 0.87
CA SER A 231 -3.16 11.48 0.99
C SER A 231 -3.60 11.81 2.41
N TYR A 232 -2.85 11.42 3.44
CA TYR A 232 -3.27 11.60 4.83
C TYR A 232 -2.72 12.88 5.45
N VAL A 233 -1.48 13.25 5.11
CA VAL A 233 -0.81 14.45 5.62
C VAL A 233 -0.30 15.24 4.42
N ALA A 234 -0.85 16.44 4.21
CA ALA A 234 -0.37 17.35 3.19
C ALA A 234 0.96 17.98 3.62
N ILE A 235 1.84 18.21 2.65
CA ILE A 235 3.16 18.81 2.87
C ILE A 235 3.28 20.15 2.14
N PRO A 236 4.03 21.13 2.67
CA PRO A 236 4.28 22.40 1.99
C PRO A 236 4.91 22.18 0.61
N THR A 237 4.69 23.11 -0.31
CA THR A 237 5.17 23.05 -1.71
C THR A 237 4.65 21.86 -2.52
N ALA A 238 3.66 21.12 -2.02
CA ALA A 238 3.06 19.98 -2.73
C ALA A 238 1.54 20.00 -2.63
N ALA A 239 0.92 21.19 -2.62
CA ALA A 239 -0.53 21.33 -2.51
C ALA A 239 -1.26 20.59 -3.64
N HIS A 240 -0.81 20.79 -4.89
CA HIS A 240 -1.34 20.07 -6.06
C HIS A 240 -1.19 18.54 -5.92
N TYR A 241 -0.02 18.06 -5.48
CA TYR A 241 0.24 16.63 -5.34
C TYR A 241 -0.59 16.03 -4.21
N SER A 242 -0.60 16.65 -3.03
CA SER A 242 -1.38 16.22 -1.86
C SER A 242 -2.88 16.21 -2.16
N ALA A 243 -3.38 17.22 -2.90
CA ALA A 243 -4.76 17.25 -3.37
C ALA A 243 -5.07 16.07 -4.29
N THR A 244 -4.21 15.79 -5.29
CA THR A 244 -4.42 14.65 -6.20
C THR A 244 -4.39 13.30 -5.48
N LYS A 245 -3.47 13.10 -4.53
CA LYS A 245 -3.35 11.83 -3.79
C LYS A 245 -4.47 11.66 -2.76
N SER A 246 -4.89 12.75 -2.11
CA SER A 246 -6.12 12.76 -1.28
C SER A 246 -7.36 12.44 -2.12
N GLY A 247 -7.47 13.00 -3.32
CA GLY A 247 -8.51 12.68 -4.29
C GLY A 247 -8.48 11.23 -4.76
N ALA A 248 -7.29 10.66 -4.99
CA ALA A 248 -7.13 9.25 -5.37
C ALA A 248 -7.59 8.29 -4.25
N LEU A 249 -7.33 8.61 -2.99
CA LEU A 249 -7.86 7.87 -1.85
C LEU A 249 -9.40 7.94 -1.81
N ALA A 250 -9.96 9.14 -1.91
CA ALA A 250 -11.41 9.35 -1.92
C ALA A 250 -12.08 8.64 -3.12
N PHE A 251 -11.45 8.67 -4.29
CA PHE A 251 -11.86 7.93 -5.47
C PHE A 251 -11.95 6.44 -5.18
N ASN A 252 -10.91 5.84 -4.60
CA ASN A 252 -10.90 4.42 -4.27
C ASN A 252 -12.00 4.04 -3.24
N GLU A 253 -12.24 4.89 -2.24
CA GLU A 253 -13.30 4.69 -1.24
C GLU A 253 -14.70 4.75 -1.88
N ALA A 254 -14.95 5.75 -2.72
CA ALA A 254 -16.20 5.90 -3.46
C ALA A 254 -16.42 4.76 -4.45
N LEU A 255 -15.38 4.38 -5.20
CA LEU A 255 -15.42 3.26 -6.15
C LEU A 255 -15.80 1.95 -5.45
N LYS A 256 -15.20 1.66 -4.29
CA LYS A 256 -15.54 0.48 -3.49
C LYS A 256 -17.01 0.49 -3.07
N ALA A 257 -17.53 1.64 -2.65
CA ALA A 257 -18.93 1.78 -2.29
C ALA A 257 -19.85 1.59 -3.51
N GLU A 258 -19.50 2.15 -4.67
CA GLU A 258 -20.27 2.01 -5.91
C GLU A 258 -20.31 0.54 -6.38
N ILE A 259 -19.17 -0.13 -6.44
CA ILE A 259 -19.06 -1.56 -6.78
C ILE A 259 -20.01 -2.41 -5.90
N LYS A 260 -20.02 -2.14 -4.59
CA LYS A 260 -20.82 -2.89 -3.62
C LYS A 260 -22.31 -2.56 -3.71
N HIS A 261 -22.66 -1.28 -3.76
CA HIS A 261 -24.04 -0.83 -3.53
C HIS A 261 -24.82 -0.55 -4.81
N VAL A 262 -24.14 -0.10 -5.87
CA VAL A 262 -24.75 0.17 -7.18
C VAL A 262 -24.69 -1.08 -8.04
N HIS A 263 -23.48 -1.62 -8.25
CA HIS A 263 -23.26 -2.76 -9.17
C HIS A 263 -23.49 -4.13 -8.53
N ARG A 264 -23.53 -4.20 -7.19
CA ARG A 264 -23.66 -5.45 -6.41
C ARG A 264 -22.58 -6.49 -6.76
N ALA A 265 -21.44 -6.04 -7.27
CA ALA A 265 -20.34 -6.87 -7.75
C ALA A 265 -19.25 -7.03 -6.67
N THR A 266 -19.63 -7.64 -5.56
CA THR A 266 -18.77 -7.78 -4.37
C THR A 266 -17.47 -8.58 -4.56
N GLY A 267 -17.32 -9.30 -5.67
CA GLY A 267 -16.08 -9.99 -6.07
C GLY A 267 -15.13 -9.11 -6.90
N VAL A 268 -15.51 -7.88 -7.22
CA VAL A 268 -14.58 -6.83 -7.68
C VAL A 268 -13.94 -6.16 -6.46
N LEU A 269 -12.64 -6.37 -6.31
CA LEU A 269 -11.84 -5.92 -5.18
C LEU A 269 -11.23 -4.55 -5.46
N THR A 270 -11.01 -3.79 -4.39
CA THR A 270 -10.29 -2.51 -4.46
C THR A 270 -9.13 -2.49 -3.48
N THR A 271 -7.97 -1.97 -3.90
CA THR A 271 -6.84 -1.71 -3.02
C THR A 271 -6.30 -0.32 -3.20
N SER A 272 -6.14 0.43 -2.11
CA SER A 272 -5.37 1.68 -2.13
C SER A 272 -3.95 1.43 -1.61
N VAL A 273 -2.96 2.03 -2.26
CA VAL A 273 -1.55 1.91 -1.90
C VAL A 273 -1.05 3.27 -1.46
N HIS A 274 -0.34 3.31 -0.32
CA HIS A 274 0.16 4.53 0.30
C HIS A 274 1.66 4.43 0.56
N PRO A 275 2.50 4.68 -0.47
CA PRO A 275 3.94 4.73 -0.30
C PRO A 275 4.39 6.00 0.41
N MET A 276 5.44 5.86 1.22
CA MET A 276 6.37 6.94 1.61
C MET A 276 7.33 7.24 0.45
N TRP A 277 8.43 7.93 0.72
CA TRP A 277 9.44 8.28 -0.28
C TRP A 277 10.09 7.05 -0.93
N VAL A 278 10.03 6.99 -2.25
CA VAL A 278 10.57 5.89 -3.06
C VAL A 278 11.58 6.44 -4.04
N ALA A 279 12.78 5.87 -4.09
CA ALA A 279 13.82 6.24 -5.05
C ALA A 279 13.41 5.84 -6.47
N THR A 280 12.84 6.80 -7.20
CA THR A 280 12.41 6.66 -8.60
C THR A 280 12.85 7.89 -9.40
N SER A 281 12.72 7.85 -10.72
CA SER A 281 12.95 9.04 -11.56
C SER A 281 12.04 10.22 -11.18
N MET A 282 10.83 9.95 -10.65
CA MET A 282 9.90 10.98 -10.18
C MET A 282 10.47 11.78 -9.00
N THR A 283 11.19 11.11 -8.10
CA THR A 283 11.74 11.71 -6.87
C THR A 283 13.20 12.09 -6.98
N ALA A 284 13.90 11.65 -8.02
CA ALA A 284 15.32 11.89 -8.23
C ALA A 284 15.71 13.39 -8.09
N PRO A 285 14.92 14.37 -8.60
CA PRO A 285 15.21 15.80 -8.41
C PRO A 285 15.25 16.27 -6.95
N PHE A 286 14.65 15.52 -6.03
CA PHE A 286 14.53 15.87 -4.60
C PHE A 286 15.21 14.83 -3.68
N GLY A 287 15.83 13.79 -4.26
CA GLY A 287 16.27 12.61 -3.51
C GLY A 287 17.33 12.92 -2.44
N GLU A 288 18.25 13.85 -2.72
CA GLU A 288 19.28 14.26 -1.75
C GLU A 288 18.67 15.01 -0.56
N ARG A 289 17.74 15.94 -0.82
CA ARG A 289 17.01 16.67 0.23
C ARG A 289 16.23 15.70 1.12
N ILE A 290 15.44 14.82 0.50
CA ILE A 290 14.65 13.80 1.21
C ILE A 290 15.57 12.90 2.04
N SER A 291 16.70 12.45 1.49
CA SER A 291 17.63 11.57 2.21
C SER A 291 18.26 12.24 3.43
N LYS A 292 18.49 13.56 3.37
CA LYS A 292 19.04 14.36 4.46
C LYS A 292 18.02 14.65 5.57
N THR A 293 16.76 14.93 5.21
CA THR A 293 15.75 15.35 6.19
C THR A 293 14.88 14.20 6.70
N GLN A 294 14.51 13.25 5.83
CA GLN A 294 13.56 12.16 6.14
C GLN A 294 14.19 10.77 6.13
N GLY A 295 15.51 10.70 5.95
CA GLY A 295 16.28 9.46 5.95
C GLY A 295 16.20 8.68 4.64
N LYS A 296 16.71 7.45 4.66
CA LYS A 296 16.90 6.64 3.45
C LYS A 296 15.58 6.35 2.74
N MET A 297 15.51 6.71 1.46
CA MET A 297 14.38 6.38 0.59
C MET A 297 14.31 4.88 0.31
N MET A 298 13.09 4.37 0.12
CA MET A 298 12.84 2.96 -0.22
C MET A 298 13.10 2.68 -1.69
N GLY A 299 13.37 1.42 -2.03
CA GLY A 299 13.39 0.98 -3.43
C GLY A 299 11.96 0.82 -3.99
N PRO A 300 11.77 0.93 -5.31
CA PRO A 300 10.48 0.62 -5.95
C PRO A 300 9.93 -0.77 -5.61
N GLU A 301 10.82 -1.75 -5.44
CA GLU A 301 10.53 -3.12 -5.04
C GLU A 301 9.95 -3.24 -3.63
N ASP A 302 10.30 -2.32 -2.72
CA ASP A 302 9.76 -2.29 -1.36
C ASP A 302 8.28 -1.86 -1.33
N VAL A 303 7.83 -1.17 -2.37
CA VAL A 303 6.40 -0.87 -2.59
C VAL A 303 5.73 -1.98 -3.41
N ALA A 304 6.37 -2.44 -4.49
CA ALA A 304 5.78 -3.45 -5.35
C ALA A 304 5.51 -4.76 -4.60
N ARG A 305 6.43 -5.20 -3.73
CA ARG A 305 6.30 -6.45 -2.96
C ARG A 305 5.01 -6.53 -2.12
N PRO A 306 4.67 -5.56 -1.24
CA PRO A 306 3.41 -5.60 -0.50
C PRO A 306 2.18 -5.40 -1.39
N VAL A 307 2.27 -4.66 -2.49
CA VAL A 307 1.18 -4.53 -3.48
C VAL A 307 0.87 -5.88 -4.12
N LEU A 308 1.89 -6.57 -4.65
CA LEU A 308 1.77 -7.90 -5.24
C LEU A 308 1.26 -8.92 -4.22
N LYS A 309 1.74 -8.86 -2.97
CA LYS A 309 1.22 -9.70 -1.88
C LYS A 309 -0.28 -9.48 -1.67
N GLN A 310 -0.74 -8.23 -1.72
CA GLN A 310 -2.16 -7.92 -1.59
C GLN A 310 -2.97 -8.47 -2.79
N ILE A 311 -2.52 -8.24 -4.02
CA ILE A 311 -3.14 -8.77 -5.24
C ILE A 311 -3.23 -10.30 -5.16
N PHE A 312 -2.11 -10.99 -4.92
CA PHE A 312 -2.05 -12.44 -4.89
C PHE A 312 -2.77 -13.08 -3.69
N SER A 313 -3.13 -12.29 -2.68
CA SER A 313 -4.00 -12.77 -1.60
C SER A 313 -5.47 -12.90 -2.03
N GLY A 314 -5.84 -12.35 -3.19
CA GLY A 314 -7.22 -12.34 -3.67
C GLY A 314 -8.14 -11.51 -2.77
N LYS A 315 -7.61 -10.46 -2.13
CA LYS A 315 -8.34 -9.59 -1.18
C LYS A 315 -8.12 -8.12 -1.49
N GLY A 316 -9.15 -7.31 -1.23
CA GLY A 316 -9.04 -5.84 -1.18
C GLY A 316 -8.44 -5.36 0.15
N GLY A 317 -8.01 -4.10 0.21
CA GLY A 317 -7.48 -3.50 1.42
C GLY A 317 -6.67 -2.22 1.23
N HIS A 318 -5.99 -1.78 2.29
CA HIS A 318 -5.08 -0.65 2.27
C HIS A 318 -3.64 -1.16 2.46
N VAL A 319 -2.75 -0.81 1.54
CA VAL A 319 -1.33 -1.17 1.59
C VAL A 319 -0.52 0.06 1.97
N PHE A 320 0.13 0.02 3.12
CA PHE A 320 1.08 1.05 3.56
C PHE A 320 2.50 0.55 3.29
N ALA A 321 3.33 1.39 2.69
CA ALA A 321 4.71 1.05 2.36
C ALA A 321 5.64 2.17 2.86
N PRO A 322 6.38 1.96 3.96
CA PRO A 322 6.49 0.72 4.75
C PRO A 322 5.25 0.50 5.65
N ALA A 323 5.03 -0.71 6.16
CA ALA A 323 3.79 -1.04 6.89
C ALA A 323 3.67 -0.28 8.22
N GLU A 324 4.80 0.10 8.80
CA GLU A 324 4.92 0.81 10.06
C GLU A 324 4.34 2.23 10.00
N THR A 325 4.12 2.80 8.81
CA THR A 325 3.52 4.14 8.65
C THR A 325 2.00 4.12 8.61
N SER A 326 1.36 2.97 8.79
CA SER A 326 -0.11 2.88 8.77
C SER A 326 -0.79 3.78 9.81
N TRP A 327 -0.11 4.12 10.91
CA TRP A 327 -0.65 5.02 11.94
C TRP A 327 -0.90 6.45 11.43
N ILE A 328 -0.20 6.89 10.38
CA ILE A 328 -0.38 8.22 9.79
C ILE A 328 -1.80 8.38 9.22
N SER A 329 -2.47 7.28 8.88
CA SER A 329 -3.89 7.32 8.46
C SER A 329 -4.82 7.91 9.53
N VAL A 330 -4.43 7.81 10.81
CA VAL A 330 -5.18 8.39 11.94
C VAL A 330 -5.14 9.92 11.92
N ALA A 331 -4.15 10.54 11.27
CA ALA A 331 -3.96 11.99 11.28
C ALA A 331 -5.23 12.76 10.89
N ARG A 332 -6.00 12.26 9.91
CA ARG A 332 -7.25 12.90 9.47
C ARG A 332 -8.37 12.87 10.53
N GLY A 333 -8.28 12.00 11.53
CA GLY A 333 -9.24 11.90 12.63
C GLY A 333 -8.79 12.60 13.92
N LEU A 334 -7.59 13.19 13.96
CA LEU A 334 -7.11 13.89 15.15
C LEU A 334 -7.71 15.30 15.28
N PRO A 335 -7.76 15.90 16.48
CA PRO A 335 -8.08 17.32 16.64
C PRO A 335 -7.12 18.22 15.86
N SER A 336 -7.59 19.39 15.41
CA SER A 336 -6.83 20.28 14.52
C SER A 336 -5.45 20.65 15.05
N TRP A 337 -5.28 20.88 16.36
CA TRP A 337 -3.97 21.23 16.94
C TRP A 337 -2.92 20.12 16.75
N MET A 338 -3.32 18.86 16.81
CA MET A 338 -2.43 17.72 16.54
C MET A 338 -2.14 17.62 15.04
N GLN A 339 -3.15 17.88 14.20
CA GLN A 339 -2.96 17.89 12.74
C GLN A 339 -1.97 18.97 12.32
N GLU A 340 -2.09 20.19 12.83
CA GLU A 340 -1.14 21.27 12.53
C GLU A 340 0.24 20.95 13.08
N THR A 341 0.35 20.36 14.28
CA THR A 341 1.65 19.92 14.81
C THR A 341 2.33 18.91 13.88
N LEU A 342 1.57 17.95 13.33
CA LEU A 342 2.10 16.98 12.35
C LEU A 342 2.54 17.66 11.05
N ARG A 343 1.77 18.64 10.55
CA ARG A 343 2.11 19.40 9.34
C ARG A 343 3.31 20.30 9.54
N ASP A 344 3.44 20.94 10.70
CA ASP A 344 4.58 21.77 11.06
C ASP A 344 5.87 20.96 11.13
N VAL A 345 5.81 19.74 11.69
CA VAL A 345 6.96 18.82 11.70
C VAL A 345 7.33 18.43 10.26
N ALA A 346 6.35 18.11 9.42
CA ALA A 346 6.60 17.77 8.02
C ALA A 346 7.05 18.96 7.16
N GLY A 347 6.77 20.19 7.60
CA GLY A 347 7.00 21.42 6.84
C GLY A 347 8.27 22.19 7.20
N LYS A 348 8.90 21.90 8.34
CA LYS A 348 10.16 22.53 8.80
C LYS A 348 11.42 21.97 8.13
N GLU A 349 11.28 21.17 7.08
CA GLU A 349 12.36 20.42 6.41
C GLU A 349 12.67 20.87 4.99
#